data_AF-A0A3E1DDJ6-F1
#
_entry.id   AF-A0A3E1DDJ6-F1
#
_cell.length_a   1.000
_cell.length_b   1.000
_cell.length_c   1.000
_cell.angle_alpha   90.00
_cell.angle_beta   90.00
_cell.angle_gamma   90.00
#
_symmetry.space_group_name_H-M   'P 1'
#
loop_
_entity.id
_entity.type
_entity.pdbx_description
1 polymer ?
#
loop_
_entity_poly.entity_id
_entity_poly.type
_entity_poly.pdbx_seq_one_letter_code
_entity_poly.pdbx_strand_id
1 'polypeptide(L)'
;MAKKHSNDFCNTTLHITRLQYRALAEITKTFGMGLNLSTVKNMGCWGAYSPWALLVCKDTSEPDTKWSERALITLASSINTGKFRAAGAQRPELNWAALKNDEIYPFVVWHEIGHRMDNFDSWGIMAIKDLKVRDKCHRQIRLVNEVLADRYAWERIRPGEPIPLSDASVIYTEKTAEAMGYLNTHAPRMNGRKVRPLEPGQYKDVPEYMLATPKRAAFIGAKVNKQLLQERVSYHRKRTEQGRRPLY
;
A
#
# COMPACT_ATOMS: atom_id res chain seq x y z
N MET A 1 4.29 16.86 -38.45
CA MET A 1 4.69 15.46 -38.23
C MET A 1 4.69 15.17 -36.73
N ALA A 2 3.62 14.59 -36.20
CA ALA A 2 3.54 14.22 -34.79
C ALA A 2 4.28 12.89 -34.56
N LYS A 3 5.31 12.90 -33.72
CA LYS A 3 5.97 11.68 -33.26
C LYS A 3 4.96 10.87 -32.44
N LYS A 4 4.49 9.76 -33.01
CA LYS A 4 3.82 8.68 -32.27
C LYS A 4 4.82 8.12 -31.27
N HIS A 5 4.78 8.55 -30.02
CA HIS A 5 5.39 7.79 -28.94
C HIS A 5 4.64 6.46 -28.87
N SER A 6 5.30 5.38 -29.30
CA SER A 6 4.81 4.02 -29.09
C SER A 6 4.79 3.77 -27.58
N ASN A 7 3.63 3.91 -26.97
CA ASN A 7 3.46 3.52 -25.58
C ASN A 7 3.58 1.99 -25.50
N ASP A 8 4.57 1.50 -24.74
CA ASP A 8 4.80 0.09 -24.44
C ASP A 8 3.70 -0.49 -23.51
N PHE A 9 2.47 -0.54 -24.01
CA PHE A 9 1.32 -1.17 -23.36
C PHE A 9 1.28 -2.69 -23.57
N CYS A 10 2.43 -3.37 -23.55
CA CYS A 10 2.44 -4.82 -23.64
C CYS A 10 1.86 -5.44 -22.35
N ASN A 11 0.95 -6.40 -22.50
CA ASN A 11 0.47 -7.21 -21.39
C ASN A 11 1.64 -8.07 -20.90
N THR A 12 2.18 -7.73 -19.74
CA THR A 12 3.36 -8.36 -19.15
C THR A 12 3.16 -8.58 -17.67
N THR A 13 4.01 -9.42 -17.07
CA THR A 13 4.08 -9.54 -15.62
C THR A 13 5.30 -8.77 -15.14
N LEU A 14 5.04 -7.67 -14.44
CA LEU A 14 6.09 -6.93 -13.75
C LEU A 14 6.52 -7.69 -12.52
N HIS A 15 7.81 -7.67 -12.24
CA HIS A 15 8.39 -8.18 -11.00
C HIS A 15 9.13 -7.06 -10.31
N ILE A 16 8.83 -6.84 -9.03
CA ILE A 16 9.53 -5.81 -8.28
C ILE A 16 11.01 -6.17 -8.17
N THR A 17 11.88 -5.24 -8.56
CA THR A 17 13.33 -5.41 -8.40
C THR A 17 13.76 -5.06 -6.98
N ARG A 18 14.95 -5.52 -6.59
CA ARG A 18 15.54 -5.15 -5.29
C ARG A 18 15.75 -3.63 -5.16
N LEU A 19 16.11 -2.97 -6.27
CA LEU A 19 16.31 -1.52 -6.30
C LEU A 19 14.99 -0.78 -6.10
N GLN A 20 13.93 -1.17 -6.81
CA GLN A 20 12.59 -0.59 -6.63
C GLN A 20 12.08 -0.79 -5.21
N TYR A 21 12.21 -2.00 -4.66
CA TYR A 21 11.81 -2.27 -3.27
C TYR A 21 12.50 -1.32 -2.29
N ARG A 22 13.82 -1.17 -2.38
CA ARG A 22 14.58 -0.30 -1.45
C ARG A 22 14.16 1.16 -1.57
N ALA A 23 13.99 1.66 -2.79
CA ALA A 23 13.53 3.02 -3.02
C ALA A 23 12.12 3.26 -2.43
N LEU A 24 11.19 2.32 -2.68
CA LEU A 24 9.83 2.40 -2.15
C LEU A 24 9.80 2.25 -0.62
N ALA A 25 10.65 1.40 -0.04
CA ALA A 25 10.75 1.23 1.41
C ALA A 25 11.21 2.52 2.10
N GLU A 26 12.17 3.25 1.51
CA GLU A 26 12.57 4.56 2.03
C GLU A 26 11.41 5.57 1.96
N ILE A 27 10.62 5.56 0.88
CA ILE A 27 9.41 6.39 0.78
C ILE A 27 8.43 6.04 1.92
N THR A 28 8.07 4.77 2.11
CA THR A 28 7.07 4.41 3.14
C THR A 28 7.54 4.76 4.55
N LYS A 29 8.85 4.70 4.82
CA LYS A 29 9.43 5.07 6.12
C LYS A 29 9.20 6.53 6.47
N THR A 30 9.25 7.44 5.48
CA THR A 30 8.91 8.86 5.71
C THR A 30 7.48 9.04 6.21
N PHE A 31 6.58 8.11 5.88
CA PHE A 31 5.19 8.06 6.35
C PHE A 31 4.98 7.14 7.55
N GLY A 32 6.05 6.73 8.23
CA GLY A 32 5.99 5.94 9.45
C GLY A 32 5.57 4.48 9.23
N MET A 33 5.74 3.96 8.01
CA MET A 33 5.32 2.62 7.61
C MET A 33 6.47 1.79 7.05
N GLY A 34 6.52 0.51 7.41
CA GLY A 34 7.44 -0.44 6.78
C GLY A 34 6.86 -1.00 5.48
N LEU A 35 7.74 -1.42 4.56
CA LEU A 35 7.33 -2.04 3.29
C LEU A 35 7.65 -3.54 3.29
N ASN A 36 6.63 -4.35 3.10
CA ASN A 36 6.70 -5.80 3.01
C ASN A 36 6.30 -6.26 1.60
N LEU A 37 6.66 -7.49 1.26
CA LEU A 37 6.28 -8.12 -0.01
C LEU A 37 5.37 -9.32 0.21
N SER A 38 4.45 -9.60 -0.70
CA SER A 38 3.75 -10.89 -0.74
C SER A 38 3.31 -11.22 -2.16
N THR A 39 2.70 -12.38 -2.37
CA THR A 39 2.18 -12.73 -3.70
C THR A 39 0.75 -12.24 -3.84
N VAL A 40 0.31 -11.91 -5.05
CA VAL A 40 -1.10 -11.60 -5.34
C VAL A 40 -2.03 -12.73 -4.88
N LYS A 41 -1.60 -13.99 -5.01
CA LYS A 41 -2.35 -15.15 -4.51
C LYS A 41 -2.63 -15.08 -3.01
N ASN A 42 -1.65 -14.62 -2.23
CA ASN A 42 -1.77 -14.53 -0.77
C ASN A 42 -2.54 -13.28 -0.32
N MET A 43 -2.51 -12.21 -1.11
CA MET A 43 -3.12 -10.92 -0.77
C MET A 43 -4.54 -10.75 -1.33
N GLY A 44 -4.83 -11.31 -2.50
CA GLY A 44 -6.05 -11.02 -3.27
C GLY A 44 -6.05 -9.66 -3.97
N CYS A 45 -5.01 -8.84 -3.77
CA CYS A 45 -4.84 -7.49 -4.32
C CYS A 45 -3.36 -7.21 -4.65
N TRP A 46 -3.06 -5.99 -5.13
CA TRP A 46 -1.70 -5.57 -5.50
C TRP A 46 -0.96 -4.79 -4.40
N GLY A 47 -1.71 -4.14 -3.51
CA GLY A 47 -1.22 -3.41 -2.34
C GLY A 47 -2.21 -3.55 -1.19
N ALA A 48 -1.71 -3.46 0.03
CA ALA A 48 -2.55 -3.42 1.22
C ALA A 48 -1.85 -2.65 2.35
N TYR A 49 -2.49 -1.57 2.79
CA TYR A 49 -2.19 -0.89 4.04
C TYR A 49 -2.73 -1.66 5.24
N SER A 50 -1.88 -1.90 6.22
CA SER A 50 -2.21 -2.49 7.51
C SER A 50 -1.98 -1.47 8.62
N PRO A 51 -3.05 -0.97 9.29
CA PRO A 51 -2.91 -0.05 10.43
C PRO A 51 -2.46 -0.76 11.71
N TRP A 52 -2.35 -2.09 11.69
CA TRP A 52 -2.01 -2.91 12.86
C TRP A 52 -0.54 -2.74 13.24
N ALA A 53 -0.26 -2.94 14.54
CA ALA A 53 1.06 -2.86 15.13
C ALA A 53 1.87 -4.13 14.78
N LEU A 54 2.47 -4.16 13.58
CA LEU A 54 3.24 -5.31 13.08
C LEU A 54 4.72 -5.14 13.38
N LEU A 55 5.40 -6.28 13.57
CA LEU A 55 6.77 -6.33 14.07
C LEU A 55 7.78 -5.85 13.01
N VAL A 56 8.65 -4.93 13.42
CA VAL A 56 9.70 -4.31 12.61
C VAL A 56 11.03 -4.40 13.35
N CYS A 57 12.05 -4.91 12.67
CA CYS A 57 13.43 -5.01 13.12
C CYS A 57 14.13 -3.64 12.98
N LYS A 58 14.70 -3.13 14.07
CA LYS A 58 15.34 -1.81 14.09
C LYS A 58 16.58 -1.73 13.20
N ASP A 59 17.42 -2.75 13.24
CA ASP A 59 18.56 -2.90 12.33
C ASP A 59 18.81 -4.38 12.02
N THR A 60 18.68 -4.75 10.76
CA THR A 60 18.87 -6.13 10.30
C THR A 60 20.33 -6.52 10.10
N SER A 61 21.26 -5.57 10.17
CA SER A 61 22.70 -5.83 10.07
C SER A 61 23.35 -6.21 11.40
N GLU A 62 22.66 -5.98 12.52
CA GLU A 62 23.10 -6.32 13.87
C GLU A 62 22.45 -7.65 14.33
N PRO A 63 23.20 -8.51 15.05
CA PRO A 63 22.64 -9.74 15.62
C PRO A 63 21.65 -9.45 16.76
N ASP A 64 22.01 -8.55 17.68
CA ASP A 64 21.23 -8.21 18.89
C ASP A 64 20.31 -7.00 18.65
N THR A 65 19.49 -7.12 17.61
CA THR A 65 18.62 -6.03 17.18
C THR A 65 17.38 -5.85 18.07
N LYS A 66 16.92 -4.61 18.18
CA LYS A 66 15.66 -4.27 18.85
C LYS A 66 14.49 -4.43 17.89
N TRP A 67 13.31 -4.66 18.46
CA TRP A 67 12.06 -4.75 17.72
C TRP A 67 11.13 -3.61 18.10
N SER A 68 10.30 -3.17 17.16
CA SER A 68 9.23 -2.22 17.40
C SER A 68 8.00 -2.59 16.59
N GLU A 69 6.84 -2.04 16.94
CA GLU A 69 5.61 -2.28 16.20
C GLU A 69 5.23 -1.05 15.37
N ARG A 70 4.88 -1.26 14.10
CA ARG A 70 4.55 -0.23 13.13
C ARG A 70 3.44 -0.68 12.19
N ALA A 71 2.74 0.30 11.61
CA ALA A 71 1.88 0.05 10.46
C ALA A 71 2.73 -0.35 9.25
N LEU A 72 2.19 -1.17 8.36
CA LEU A 72 2.90 -1.67 7.18
C LEU A 72 2.10 -1.44 5.90
N ILE A 73 2.84 -1.41 4.80
CA ILE A 73 2.30 -1.64 3.46
C ILE A 73 2.83 -2.99 2.99
N THR A 74 1.95 -3.88 2.56
CA THR A 74 2.32 -5.12 1.87
C THR A 74 2.06 -4.95 0.38
N LEU A 75 3.11 -5.14 -0.42
CA LEU A 75 3.10 -4.94 -1.86
C LEU A 75 3.27 -6.28 -2.60
N ALA A 76 2.53 -6.45 -3.70
CA ALA A 76 2.64 -7.65 -4.52
C ALA A 76 4.02 -7.74 -5.19
N SER A 77 4.73 -8.86 -5.03
CA SER A 77 6.04 -9.09 -5.64
C SER A 77 6.01 -9.19 -7.16
N SER A 78 4.83 -9.36 -7.74
CA SER A 78 4.59 -9.38 -9.18
C SER A 78 3.20 -8.85 -9.52
N ILE A 79 3.07 -8.11 -10.61
CA ILE A 79 1.80 -7.53 -11.08
C ILE A 79 1.61 -7.88 -12.55
N ASN A 80 0.50 -8.55 -12.88
CA ASN A 80 0.07 -8.70 -14.28
C ASN A 80 -0.57 -7.38 -14.74
N THR A 81 0.05 -6.72 -15.72
CA THR A 81 -0.36 -5.36 -16.13
C THR A 81 -1.71 -5.35 -16.83
N GLY A 82 -2.06 -6.40 -17.59
CA GLY A 82 -3.37 -6.53 -18.21
C GLY A 82 -4.50 -6.59 -17.17
N LYS A 83 -4.35 -7.45 -16.15
CA LYS A 83 -5.32 -7.54 -15.04
C LYS A 83 -5.41 -6.25 -14.23
N PHE A 84 -4.27 -5.62 -13.96
CA PHE A 84 -4.22 -4.36 -13.22
C PHE A 84 -4.98 -3.24 -13.96
N ARG A 85 -4.69 -3.04 -15.25
CA ARG A 85 -5.37 -2.03 -16.07
C ARG A 85 -6.85 -2.33 -16.29
N ALA A 86 -7.21 -3.61 -16.46
CA ALA A 86 -8.60 -4.03 -16.59
C ALA A 86 -9.42 -3.70 -15.32
N ALA A 87 -8.84 -3.92 -14.14
CA ALA A 87 -9.47 -3.50 -12.88
C ALA A 87 -9.57 -1.97 -12.78
N GLY A 88 -8.54 -1.25 -13.26
CA GLY A 88 -8.52 0.20 -13.37
C GLY A 88 -9.67 0.80 -14.16
N ALA A 89 -10.07 0.16 -15.26
CA ALA A 89 -11.17 0.64 -16.10
C ALA A 89 -12.51 0.71 -15.35
N GLN A 90 -12.67 -0.09 -14.29
CA GLN A 90 -13.88 -0.15 -13.47
C GLN A 90 -13.81 0.73 -12.21
N ARG A 91 -12.69 1.45 -11.99
CA ARG A 91 -12.55 2.30 -10.81
C ARG A 91 -13.46 3.54 -10.91
N PRO A 92 -14.00 4.01 -9.78
CA PRO A 92 -14.98 5.09 -9.73
C PRO A 92 -14.42 6.49 -10.01
N GLU A 93 -13.10 6.67 -10.04
CA GLU A 93 -12.47 7.99 -10.19
C GLU A 93 -11.31 8.00 -11.19
N LEU A 94 -10.45 6.97 -11.17
CA LEU A 94 -9.19 7.00 -11.90
C LEU A 94 -9.02 5.75 -12.77
N ASN A 95 -8.89 5.96 -14.08
CA ASN A 95 -8.61 4.88 -15.02
C ASN A 95 -7.13 4.46 -14.95
N TRP A 96 -6.84 3.39 -14.21
CA TRP A 96 -5.45 2.90 -14.06
C TRP A 96 -4.82 2.45 -15.39
N ALA A 97 -5.60 2.29 -16.47
CA ALA A 97 -5.07 1.99 -17.80
C ALA A 97 -4.12 3.09 -18.32
N ALA A 98 -4.23 4.32 -17.83
CA ALA A 98 -3.37 5.44 -18.19
C ALA A 98 -1.94 5.34 -17.64
N LEU A 99 -1.70 4.45 -16.67
CA LEU A 99 -0.38 4.27 -16.04
C LEU A 99 0.56 3.46 -16.94
N LYS A 100 1.78 3.98 -17.11
CA LYS A 100 2.92 3.29 -17.73
C LYS A 100 3.41 2.18 -16.79
N ASN A 101 4.12 1.18 -17.34
CA ASN A 101 4.56 0.01 -16.57
C ASN A 101 5.46 0.39 -15.37
N ASP A 102 6.34 1.36 -15.55
CA ASP A 102 7.24 1.88 -14.51
C ASP A 102 6.51 2.70 -13.42
N GLU A 103 5.32 3.23 -13.73
CA GLU A 103 4.47 3.98 -12.79
C GLU A 103 3.63 3.06 -11.88
N ILE A 104 3.38 1.80 -12.25
CA ILE A 104 2.43 0.91 -11.54
C ILE A 104 2.86 0.66 -10.08
N TYR A 105 4.11 0.27 -9.84
CA TYR A 105 4.58 -0.01 -8.48
C TYR A 105 4.57 1.24 -7.58
N PRO A 106 5.14 2.38 -8.01
CA PRO A 106 5.00 3.63 -7.30
C PRO A 106 3.53 4.03 -7.03
N PHE A 107 2.65 3.89 -8.04
CA PHE A 107 1.24 4.22 -7.88
C PHE A 107 0.58 3.41 -6.78
N VAL A 108 0.77 2.08 -6.76
CA VAL A 108 0.23 1.21 -5.71
C VAL A 108 0.75 1.62 -4.33
N VAL A 109 2.04 1.90 -4.18
CA VAL A 109 2.59 2.34 -2.89
C VAL A 109 2.00 3.67 -2.44
N TRP A 110 1.90 4.64 -3.34
CA TRP A 110 1.30 5.94 -3.00
C TRP A 110 -0.20 5.84 -2.71
N HIS A 111 -0.90 4.91 -3.36
CA HIS A 111 -2.31 4.60 -3.05
C HIS A 111 -2.44 4.11 -1.60
N GLU A 112 -1.61 3.14 -1.19
CA GLU A 112 -1.61 2.66 0.20
C GLU A 112 -1.17 3.73 1.22
N ILE A 113 -0.26 4.64 0.83
CA ILE A 113 0.07 5.82 1.66
C ILE A 113 -1.13 6.75 1.76
N GLY A 114 -1.87 6.97 0.67
CA GLY A 114 -3.10 7.75 0.63
C GLY A 114 -4.13 7.24 1.64
N HIS A 115 -4.23 5.92 1.81
CA HIS A 115 -5.10 5.33 2.83
C HIS A 115 -4.81 5.79 4.25
N ARG A 116 -3.55 6.13 4.56
CA ARG A 116 -3.12 6.66 5.85
C ARG A 116 -3.17 8.18 5.93
N MET A 117 -2.90 8.86 4.82
CA MET A 117 -2.65 10.31 4.84
C MET A 117 -3.89 11.17 4.66
N ASP A 118 -4.87 10.71 3.88
CA ASP A 118 -5.95 11.60 3.42
C ASP A 118 -7.34 10.95 3.42
N ASN A 119 -7.66 10.20 4.48
CA ASN A 119 -8.90 9.41 4.58
C ASN A 119 -9.78 9.70 5.80
N PHE A 120 -11.01 9.20 5.74
CA PHE A 120 -11.92 9.16 6.88
C PHE A 120 -11.56 8.01 7.83
N ASP A 121 -11.71 8.25 9.14
CA ASP A 121 -11.41 7.27 10.18
C ASP A 121 -12.57 6.30 10.38
N SER A 122 -12.41 5.08 9.86
CA SER A 122 -13.37 3.99 10.03
C SER A 122 -13.67 3.67 11.51
N TRP A 123 -12.70 3.85 12.41
CA TRP A 123 -12.90 3.61 13.85
C TRP A 123 -13.69 4.75 14.50
N GLY A 124 -13.38 5.99 14.11
CA GLY A 124 -14.15 7.16 14.53
C GLY A 124 -15.62 7.10 14.09
N ILE A 125 -15.92 6.54 12.92
CA ILE A 125 -17.31 6.29 12.49
C ILE A 125 -18.03 5.37 13.48
N MET A 126 -17.39 4.31 13.98
CA MET A 126 -18.02 3.39 14.93
C MET A 126 -18.43 4.05 16.25
N ALA A 127 -17.83 5.19 16.59
CA ALA A 127 -18.16 5.98 17.78
C ALA A 127 -19.34 6.96 17.55
N ILE A 128 -19.88 7.09 16.34
CA ILE A 128 -21.06 7.94 16.06
C ILE A 128 -22.29 7.36 16.77
N LYS A 129 -22.93 8.19 17.62
CA LYS A 129 -24.08 7.79 18.44
C LYS A 129 -25.36 7.57 17.63
N ASP A 130 -25.60 8.40 16.60
CA ASP A 130 -26.74 8.23 15.71
C ASP A 130 -26.50 7.03 14.78
N LEU A 131 -27.27 5.95 15.00
CA LEU A 131 -27.12 4.70 14.26
C LEU A 131 -27.44 4.87 12.76
N LYS A 132 -28.41 5.71 12.38
CA LYS A 132 -28.74 5.93 10.97
C LYS A 132 -27.61 6.64 10.25
N VAL A 133 -27.01 7.64 10.90
CA VAL A 133 -25.85 8.37 10.38
C VAL A 133 -24.64 7.46 10.28
N ARG A 134 -24.35 6.71 11.35
CA ARG A 134 -23.26 5.74 11.40
C ARG A 134 -23.35 4.71 10.28
N ASP A 135 -24.52 4.10 10.10
CA ASP A 135 -24.70 3.05 9.10
C ASP A 135 -24.63 3.62 7.67
N LYS A 136 -25.11 4.85 7.45
CA LYS A 136 -24.93 5.53 6.15
C LYS A 136 -23.46 5.84 5.88
N CYS A 137 -22.71 6.33 6.88
CA CYS A 137 -21.26 6.55 6.76
C CYS A 137 -20.51 5.25 6.45
N HIS A 138 -20.83 4.14 7.14
CA HIS A 138 -20.20 2.84 6.88
C HIS A 138 -20.44 2.32 5.46
N ARG A 139 -21.63 2.55 4.89
CA ARG A 139 -21.91 2.16 3.49
C ARG A 139 -21.10 2.95 2.47
N GLN A 140 -20.71 4.18 2.80
CA GLN A 140 -20.05 5.11 1.89
C GLN A 140 -18.53 5.16 2.03
N ILE A 141 -18.00 4.94 3.24
CA ILE A 141 -16.58 5.17 3.55
C ILE A 141 -15.64 4.38 2.64
N ARG A 142 -15.94 3.11 2.34
CA ARG A 142 -15.06 2.29 1.50
C ARG A 142 -14.87 2.90 0.11
N LEU A 143 -15.96 3.30 -0.55
CA LEU A 143 -15.90 3.92 -1.86
C LEU A 143 -15.08 5.21 -1.82
N VAL A 144 -15.39 6.09 -0.86
CA VAL A 144 -14.77 7.41 -0.77
C VAL A 144 -13.28 7.32 -0.41
N ASN A 145 -12.91 6.44 0.51
CA ASN A 145 -11.51 6.26 0.90
C ASN A 145 -10.63 5.68 -0.23
N GLU A 146 -11.21 4.89 -1.13
CA GLU A 146 -10.54 4.39 -2.35
C GLU A 146 -10.31 5.51 -3.38
N VAL A 147 -11.31 6.38 -3.56
CA VAL A 147 -11.23 7.57 -4.43
C VAL A 147 -10.14 8.51 -3.94
N LEU A 148 -10.12 8.80 -2.63
CA LEU A 148 -9.11 9.67 -2.02
C LEU A 148 -7.70 9.07 -2.14
N ALA A 149 -7.56 7.76 -1.95
CA ALA A 149 -6.28 7.07 -2.16
C ALA A 149 -5.81 7.12 -3.62
N ASP A 150 -6.71 6.95 -4.59
CA ASP A 150 -6.38 7.09 -6.04
C ASP A 150 -5.95 8.52 -6.37
N ARG A 151 -6.69 9.54 -5.90
CA ARG A 151 -6.33 10.96 -6.08
C ARG A 151 -4.98 11.29 -5.46
N TYR A 152 -4.74 10.82 -4.24
CA TYR A 152 -3.47 10.99 -3.54
C TYR A 152 -2.33 10.38 -4.36
N ALA A 153 -2.50 9.15 -4.86
CA ALA A 153 -1.49 8.48 -5.67
C ALA A 153 -1.22 9.24 -6.97
N TRP A 154 -2.26 9.67 -7.68
CA TRP A 154 -2.13 10.39 -8.94
C TRP A 154 -1.30 11.67 -8.80
N GLU A 155 -1.58 12.48 -7.80
CA GLU A 155 -0.87 13.74 -7.56
C GLU A 155 0.63 13.54 -7.30
N ARG A 156 1.06 12.34 -6.88
CA ARG A 156 2.49 12.02 -6.68
C ARG A 156 3.14 11.42 -7.92
N ILE A 157 2.37 10.71 -8.75
CA ILE A 157 2.89 10.11 -9.99
C ILE A 157 2.94 11.15 -11.11
N ARG A 158 1.89 11.97 -11.24
CA ARG A 158 1.72 12.96 -12.32
C ARG A 158 1.19 14.30 -11.76
N PRO A 159 2.03 15.04 -11.03
CA PRO A 159 1.60 16.28 -10.36
C PRO A 159 1.06 17.29 -11.38
N GLY A 160 -0.13 17.82 -11.11
CA GLY A 160 -0.81 18.80 -11.97
C GLY A 160 -1.41 18.25 -13.27
N GLU A 161 -1.25 16.96 -13.58
CA GLU A 161 -1.96 16.35 -14.71
C GLU A 161 -3.43 16.05 -14.34
N PRO A 162 -4.39 16.26 -15.26
CA PRO A 162 -5.77 15.91 -15.01
C PRO A 162 -5.93 14.41 -14.80
N ILE A 163 -6.84 14.02 -13.89
CA ILE A 163 -7.14 12.62 -13.62
C ILE A 163 -7.83 12.01 -14.85
N PRO A 164 -7.31 10.91 -15.42
CA PRO A 164 -7.94 10.23 -16.53
C PRO A 164 -9.17 9.47 -16.04
N LEU A 165 -10.35 9.91 -16.46
CA LEU A 165 -11.62 9.27 -16.11
C LEU A 165 -11.89 8.07 -17.04
N SER A 166 -12.54 7.03 -16.52
CA SER A 166 -13.19 6.00 -17.35
C SER A 166 -14.68 6.30 -17.51
N ASP A 167 -15.35 5.61 -18.44
CA ASP A 167 -16.82 5.69 -18.56
C ASP A 167 -17.53 5.38 -17.24
N ALA A 168 -16.99 4.42 -16.48
CA ALA A 168 -17.48 4.13 -15.14
C ALA A 168 -17.28 5.32 -14.19
N SER A 169 -16.14 6.02 -14.26
CA SER A 169 -15.88 7.17 -13.40
C SER A 169 -16.89 8.31 -13.64
N VAL A 170 -17.29 8.53 -14.89
CA VAL A 170 -18.33 9.53 -15.22
C VAL A 170 -19.65 9.18 -14.54
N ILE A 171 -20.05 7.91 -14.58
CA ILE A 171 -21.28 7.42 -13.92
C ILE A 171 -21.22 7.59 -12.39
N TYR A 172 -20.05 7.37 -11.80
CA TYR A 172 -19.88 7.44 -10.35
C TYR A 172 -19.58 8.84 -9.80
N THR A 173 -19.40 9.84 -10.64
CA THR A 173 -18.97 11.19 -10.22
C THR A 173 -19.96 11.82 -9.23
N GLU A 174 -21.25 11.89 -9.59
CA GLU A 174 -22.28 12.48 -8.73
C GLU A 174 -22.44 11.71 -7.41
N LYS A 175 -22.49 10.37 -7.50
CA LYS A 175 -22.63 9.50 -6.33
C LYS A 175 -21.44 9.64 -5.38
N THR A 176 -20.23 9.75 -5.91
CA THR A 176 -19.01 9.97 -5.14
C THR A 176 -19.01 11.34 -4.47
N ALA A 177 -19.44 12.38 -5.19
CA ALA A 177 -19.56 13.73 -4.64
C ALA A 177 -20.58 13.81 -3.50
N GLU A 178 -21.76 13.20 -3.65
CA GLU A 178 -22.77 13.12 -2.58
C GLU A 178 -22.23 12.36 -1.36
N ALA A 179 -21.60 11.20 -1.58
CA ALA A 179 -21.01 10.40 -0.51
C ALA A 179 -19.90 11.15 0.23
N MET A 180 -19.03 11.86 -0.51
CA MET A 180 -17.98 12.71 0.06
C MET A 180 -18.57 13.83 0.92
N GLY A 181 -19.60 14.53 0.42
CA GLY A 181 -20.28 15.60 1.16
C GLY A 181 -20.92 15.10 2.45
N TYR A 182 -21.55 13.92 2.40
CA TYR A 182 -22.12 13.29 3.58
C TYR A 182 -21.06 12.93 4.62
N LEU A 183 -19.96 12.28 4.20
CA LEU A 183 -18.88 11.94 5.11
C LEU A 183 -18.16 13.18 5.68
N ASN A 184 -17.96 14.24 4.89
CA ASN A 184 -17.39 15.49 5.40
C ASN A 184 -18.24 16.11 6.52
N THR A 185 -19.56 15.92 6.48
CA THR A 185 -20.48 16.45 7.49
C THR A 185 -20.51 15.59 8.76
N HIS A 186 -20.38 14.27 8.63
CA HIS A 186 -20.73 13.34 9.70
C HIS A 186 -19.59 12.44 10.20
N ALA A 187 -18.55 12.23 9.41
CA ALA A 187 -17.47 11.32 9.72
C ALA A 187 -16.18 12.08 10.09
N PRO A 188 -15.43 11.62 11.11
CA PRO A 188 -14.14 12.20 11.42
C PRO A 188 -13.11 11.89 10.32
N ARG A 189 -12.27 12.88 9.99
CA ARG A 189 -11.06 12.68 9.20
C ARG A 189 -9.99 12.03 10.06
N MET A 190 -9.06 11.30 9.45
CA MET A 190 -7.85 10.81 10.13
C MET A 190 -6.84 11.92 10.51
N ASN A 191 -7.18 13.19 10.24
CA ASN A 191 -6.35 14.36 10.50
C ASN A 191 -6.04 14.48 12.00
N GLY A 192 -4.77 14.33 12.38
CA GLY A 192 -4.31 14.68 13.74
C GLY A 192 -3.22 13.79 14.33
N ARG A 193 -3.00 12.58 13.80
CA ARG A 193 -1.85 11.78 14.28
C ARG A 193 -0.59 12.23 13.56
N LYS A 194 0.26 13.00 14.25
CA LYS A 194 1.61 13.32 13.80
C LYS A 194 2.30 12.01 13.40
N VAL A 195 2.49 11.82 12.10
CA VAL A 195 3.19 10.67 11.57
C VAL A 195 4.62 10.76 12.08
N ARG A 196 5.05 9.74 12.82
CA ARG A 196 6.45 9.60 13.24
C ARG A 196 7.15 8.77 12.18
N PRO A 197 8.10 9.35 11.43
CA PRO A 197 8.87 8.60 10.45
C PRO A 197 9.58 7.42 11.10
N LEU A 198 9.85 6.41 10.29
CA LEU A 198 10.79 5.35 10.62
C LEU A 198 12.22 5.82 10.35
N GLU A 199 13.18 5.13 10.93
CA GLU A 199 14.60 5.42 10.72
C GLU A 199 14.97 5.12 9.26
N PRO A 200 15.57 6.09 8.53
CA PRO A 200 15.97 5.89 7.15
C PRO A 200 17.14 4.89 7.06
N GLY A 201 17.27 4.26 5.89
CA GLY A 201 18.42 3.42 5.56
C GLY A 201 18.05 1.96 5.33
N GLN A 202 18.71 1.34 4.35
CA GLN A 202 18.36 0.03 3.78
C GLN A 202 18.14 -1.11 4.78
N TYR A 203 18.88 -1.13 5.89
CA TYR A 203 18.83 -2.19 6.90
C TYR A 203 18.00 -1.83 8.13
N LYS A 204 17.53 -0.57 8.20
CA LYS A 204 16.78 -0.01 9.33
C LYS A 204 15.28 -0.21 9.17
N ASP A 205 14.60 -0.39 10.29
CA ASP A 205 13.14 -0.48 10.39
C ASP A 205 12.52 -1.41 9.30
N VAL A 206 13.05 -2.63 9.22
CA VAL A 206 12.64 -3.66 8.25
C VAL A 206 11.53 -4.54 8.83
N PRO A 207 10.40 -4.75 8.12
CA PRO A 207 9.35 -5.67 8.58
C PRO A 207 9.88 -7.08 8.83
N GLU A 208 9.49 -7.70 9.95
CA GLU A 208 9.96 -9.04 10.34
C GLU A 208 9.78 -10.06 9.21
N TYR A 209 8.64 -10.00 8.51
CA TYR A 209 8.32 -10.95 7.45
C TYR A 209 9.28 -10.90 6.26
N MET A 210 10.02 -9.81 6.07
CA MET A 210 11.09 -9.75 5.08
C MET A 210 12.29 -10.64 5.44
N LEU A 211 12.41 -11.07 6.70
CA LEU A 211 13.37 -12.05 7.21
C LEU A 211 12.82 -13.48 7.24
N ALA A 212 11.57 -13.70 6.83
CA ALA A 212 10.94 -15.02 6.89
C ALA A 212 11.57 -16.06 5.95
N THR A 213 12.27 -15.62 4.91
CA THR A 213 13.02 -16.49 3.99
C THR A 213 14.26 -15.78 3.46
N PRO A 214 15.31 -16.52 3.04
CA PRO A 214 16.48 -15.92 2.38
C PRO A 214 16.13 -15.14 1.11
N LYS A 215 15.11 -15.61 0.34
CA LYS A 215 14.65 -14.94 -0.88
C LYS A 215 14.10 -13.54 -0.60
N ARG A 216 13.37 -13.38 0.51
CA ARG A 216 12.84 -12.08 0.95
C ARG A 216 13.95 -11.20 1.50
N ALA A 217 14.84 -11.75 2.32
CA ALA A 217 15.94 -10.99 2.89
C ALA A 217 16.90 -10.43 1.82
N ALA A 218 16.98 -11.07 0.65
CA ALA A 218 17.76 -10.57 -0.49
C ALA A 218 17.26 -9.21 -1.03
N PHE A 219 15.98 -8.86 -0.83
CA PHE A 219 15.47 -7.52 -1.15
C PHE A 219 16.06 -6.45 -0.23
N ILE A 220 16.28 -6.78 1.04
CA ILE A 220 16.96 -5.92 2.00
C ILE A 220 18.42 -5.77 1.55
N GLY A 221 19.22 -6.83 1.53
CA GLY A 221 20.58 -6.81 1.00
C GLY A 221 21.55 -7.78 1.69
N ALA A 222 22.79 -7.83 1.20
CA ALA A 222 23.76 -8.85 1.62
C ALA A 222 24.29 -8.69 3.06
N LYS A 223 24.20 -7.49 3.65
CA LYS A 223 24.64 -7.22 5.03
C LYS A 223 23.60 -7.57 6.10
N VAL A 224 22.49 -8.21 5.74
CA VAL A 224 21.59 -8.79 6.75
C VAL A 224 22.35 -9.82 7.57
N ASN A 225 22.30 -9.68 8.89
CA ASN A 225 22.98 -10.57 9.81
C ASN A 225 22.50 -12.01 9.61
N LYS A 226 23.45 -12.93 9.42
CA LYS A 226 23.15 -14.33 9.08
C LYS A 226 22.47 -15.09 10.22
N GLN A 227 22.89 -14.84 11.46
CA GLN A 227 22.31 -15.48 12.63
C GLN A 227 20.86 -15.01 12.83
N LEU A 228 20.62 -13.70 12.81
CA LEU A 228 19.28 -13.12 12.87
C LEU A 228 18.36 -13.70 11.78
N LEU A 229 18.86 -13.81 10.56
CA LEU A 229 18.11 -14.40 9.45
C LEU A 229 17.76 -15.87 9.72
N GLN A 230 18.71 -16.69 10.16
CA GLN A 230 18.48 -18.10 10.46
C GLN A 230 17.43 -18.30 11.57
N GLU A 231 17.49 -17.47 12.61
CA GLU A 231 16.52 -17.48 13.71
C GLU A 231 15.11 -17.14 13.20
N ARG A 232 14.97 -16.06 12.41
CA ARG A 232 13.66 -15.64 11.88
C ARG A 232 13.08 -16.63 10.87
N VAL A 233 13.90 -17.19 9.99
CA VAL A 233 13.49 -18.27 9.08
C VAL A 233 12.96 -19.48 9.87
N SER A 234 13.65 -19.86 10.94
CA SER A 234 13.22 -20.98 11.79
C SER A 234 11.94 -20.67 12.55
N TYR A 235 11.78 -19.45 13.05
CA TYR A 235 10.56 -18.97 13.70
C TYR A 235 9.35 -19.05 12.75
N HIS A 236 9.46 -18.49 11.54
CA HIS A 236 8.34 -18.48 10.59
C HIS A 236 7.98 -19.87 10.07
N ARG A 237 8.98 -20.73 9.83
CA ARG A 237 8.76 -22.14 9.48
C ARG A 237 7.93 -22.86 10.54
N LYS A 238 8.34 -22.79 11.81
CA LYS A 238 7.59 -23.41 12.93
C LYS A 238 6.16 -22.90 13.02
N ARG A 239 5.94 -21.60 12.80
CA ARG A 239 4.58 -21.03 12.77
C ARG A 239 3.73 -21.62 11.65
N THR A 240 4.28 -21.76 10.45
CA THR A 240 3.58 -22.35 9.32
C THR A 240 3.26 -23.83 9.58
N GLU A 241 4.19 -24.59 10.15
CA GLU A 241 3.98 -25.99 10.55
C GLU A 241 2.85 -26.13 11.59
N GLN A 242 2.69 -25.13 12.46
CA GLN A 242 1.59 -25.04 13.43
C GLN A 242 0.27 -24.54 12.84
N GLY A 243 0.16 -24.38 11.51
CA GLY A 243 -1.04 -23.88 10.85
C GLY A 243 -1.36 -22.41 11.15
N ARG A 244 -0.42 -21.64 11.72
CA ARG A 244 -0.63 -20.23 12.04
C ARG A 244 -0.53 -19.38 10.78
N ARG A 245 -1.40 -18.38 10.66
CA ARG A 245 -1.34 -17.40 9.56
C ARG A 245 -0.01 -16.64 9.59
N PRO A 246 0.57 -16.36 8.41
CA PRO A 246 1.71 -15.45 8.30
C PRO A 246 1.35 -14.06 8.82
N LEU A 247 2.33 -13.37 9.39
CA LEU A 247 2.20 -11.97 9.82
C LEU A 247 2.78 -11.08 8.72
N TYR A 248 1.94 -10.61 7.79
CA TYR A 248 2.31 -9.63 6.77
C TYR A 248 1.23 -8.58 6.61
#